data_AF-A0A816BTR1-F1
#
_entry.id   AF-A0A816BTR1-F1
#
_cell.length_a   1.000
_cell.length_b   1.000
_cell.length_c   1.000
_cell.angle_alpha   90.00
_cell.angle_beta   90.00
_cell.angle_gamma   90.00
#
_symmetry.space_group_name_H-M   'P 1'
#
loop_
_entity.id
_entity.type
_entity.pdbx_description
1 polymer ?
#
loop_
_entity_poly.entity_id
_entity_poly.type
_entity_poly.pdbx_seq_one_letter_code
_entity_poly.pdbx_strand_id
1 'polypeptide(L)'
;MGNYSKALEFYEKSLQILEKALPSNHSHLASSYNNIGMVYHNMGNYSKALEFYENALKIFEKALPPNHPDLATSYNNIGGVYNNMGNYSKALEFFENALKIFEKALPPNHPDLATSYNNIGAVYDDMGDYSKALECYEKAHKIYEKALPPNHLSLARSYNNIGAVYDNMGDYSKALEFYEKSHKINENALPANHPNLAASYNNIGTAYFGKGDYSKALSFLEKALSILQKSLPPNHPNIKTVKNSIDNVKKEM
;
A
#
# COMPACT_ATOMS: atom_id res chain seq x y z
N MET A 1 14.35 12.51 0.70
CA MET A 1 14.98 11.19 0.90
C MET A 1 15.21 11.04 2.40
N GLY A 2 14.54 10.05 3.02
CA GLY A 2 14.57 9.86 4.46
C GLY A 2 15.98 9.53 4.95
N ASN A 3 16.29 9.87 6.19
CA ASN A 3 17.58 9.58 6.79
C ASN A 3 17.68 8.11 7.21
N TYR A 4 17.55 7.19 6.25
CA TYR A 4 17.51 5.75 6.49
C TYR A 4 18.78 5.24 7.16
N SER A 5 19.93 5.85 6.85
CA SER A 5 21.21 5.53 7.49
C SER A 5 21.19 5.80 9.00
N LYS A 6 20.67 6.96 9.45
CA LYS A 6 20.54 7.22 10.88
C LYS A 6 19.49 6.33 11.54
N ALA A 7 18.36 6.08 10.86
CA ALA A 7 17.34 5.17 11.39
C ALA A 7 17.91 3.77 11.64
N LEU A 8 18.66 3.25 10.66
CA LEU A 8 19.34 1.96 10.74
C LEU A 8 20.34 1.93 11.91
N GLU A 9 21.17 2.96 12.07
CA GLU A 9 22.12 3.07 13.18
C GLU A 9 21.42 2.99 14.55
N PHE A 10 20.30 3.70 14.73
CA PHE A 10 19.55 3.65 15.99
C PHE A 10 18.90 2.28 16.23
N TYR A 11 18.31 1.67 15.20
CA TYR A 11 17.70 0.35 15.35
C TYR A 11 18.72 -0.75 15.60
N GLU A 12 19.88 -0.73 14.94
CA GLU A 12 20.95 -1.70 15.16
C GLU A 12 21.53 -1.58 16.58
N LYS A 13 21.76 -0.35 17.07
CA LYS A 13 22.16 -0.14 18.47
C LYS A 13 21.12 -0.64 19.46
N SER A 14 19.83 -0.38 19.20
CA SER A 14 18.74 -0.88 20.03
C SER A 14 18.69 -2.41 20.05
N LEU A 15 18.84 -3.05 18.89
CA LEU A 15 18.87 -4.51 18.77
C LEU A 15 20.03 -5.10 19.61
N GLN A 16 21.24 -4.55 19.50
CA GLN A 16 22.39 -5.00 20.28
C GLN A 16 22.18 -4.91 21.80
N ILE A 17 21.46 -3.88 22.27
CA ILE A 17 21.12 -3.74 23.70
C ILE A 17 20.13 -4.82 24.11
N LEU A 18 19.09 -5.05 23.31
CA LEU A 18 18.05 -6.04 23.58
C LEU A 18 18.63 -7.47 23.56
N GLU A 19 19.54 -7.79 22.63
CA GLU A 19 20.18 -9.11 22.54
C GLU A 19 21.03 -9.43 23.79
N LYS A 20 21.59 -8.41 24.45
CA LYS A 20 22.32 -8.58 25.72
C LYS A 20 21.39 -8.68 26.93
N ALA A 21 20.21 -8.06 26.86
CA ALA A 21 19.31 -7.92 27.99
C ALA A 21 18.20 -8.99 28.04
N LEU A 22 17.87 -9.62 26.90
CA LEU A 22 16.70 -10.47 26.76
C LEU A 22 17.08 -11.88 26.26
N PRO A 23 16.29 -12.91 26.62
CA PRO A 23 16.40 -14.23 25.99
C PRO A 23 16.23 -14.15 24.47
N SER A 24 16.89 -15.04 23.73
CA SER A 24 16.92 -15.03 22.26
C SER A 24 15.55 -15.24 21.59
N ASN A 25 14.55 -15.72 22.34
CA ASN A 25 13.17 -15.88 21.88
C ASN A 25 12.23 -14.77 22.39
N HIS A 26 12.74 -13.64 22.91
CA HIS A 26 11.87 -12.59 23.41
C HIS A 26 11.23 -11.79 22.25
N SER A 27 9.91 -11.57 22.30
CA SER A 27 9.13 -10.88 21.24
C SER A 27 9.64 -9.48 20.86
N HIS A 28 10.19 -8.74 21.82
CA HIS A 28 10.82 -7.44 21.56
C HIS A 28 12.01 -7.52 20.59
N LEU A 29 12.75 -8.64 20.56
CA LEU A 29 13.81 -8.85 19.57
C LEU A 29 13.19 -8.93 18.17
N ALA A 30 12.13 -9.72 18.00
CA ALA A 30 11.44 -9.84 16.71
C ALA A 30 10.90 -8.49 16.21
N SER A 31 10.38 -7.66 17.11
CA SER A 31 9.93 -6.29 16.76
C SER A 31 11.08 -5.42 16.23
N SER A 32 12.27 -5.50 16.86
CA SER A 32 13.47 -4.79 16.40
C SER A 32 13.97 -5.30 15.05
N TYR A 33 13.98 -6.63 14.86
CA TYR A 33 14.30 -7.25 13.57
C TYR A 33 13.33 -6.78 12.47
N ASN A 34 12.02 -6.76 12.73
CA ASN A 34 11.02 -6.24 11.80
C ASN A 34 11.26 -4.77 11.42
N ASN A 35 11.59 -3.91 12.38
CA ASN A 35 11.86 -2.49 12.11
C ASN A 35 13.08 -2.30 11.20
N ILE A 36 14.15 -3.06 11.42
CA ILE A 36 15.34 -3.01 10.56
C ILE A 36 15.01 -3.56 9.16
N GLY A 37 14.26 -4.67 9.09
CA GLY A 37 13.77 -5.23 7.82
C GLY A 37 12.99 -4.20 7.01
N MET A 38 12.11 -3.43 7.66
CA MET A 38 11.34 -2.36 7.03
C MET A 38 12.21 -1.23 6.49
N VAL A 39 13.27 -0.84 7.20
CA VAL A 39 14.23 0.16 6.71
C VAL A 39 14.93 -0.35 5.44
N TYR A 40 15.43 -1.60 5.44
CA TYR A 40 16.05 -2.18 4.26
C TYR A 40 15.08 -2.35 3.09
N HIS A 41 13.84 -2.74 3.36
CA HIS A 41 12.77 -2.83 2.38
C HIS A 41 12.52 -1.48 1.69
N ASN A 42 12.41 -0.41 2.48
CA ASN A 42 12.22 0.96 1.97
C ASN A 42 13.45 1.51 1.21
N MET A 43 14.65 0.98 1.48
CA MET A 43 15.86 1.28 0.71
C MET A 43 15.97 0.46 -0.58
N GLY A 44 15.05 -0.48 -0.83
CA GLY A 44 15.10 -1.41 -1.96
C GLY A 44 16.11 -2.55 -1.78
N ASN A 45 16.69 -2.71 -0.59
CA ASN A 45 17.58 -3.84 -0.28
C ASN A 45 16.76 -5.04 0.20
N TYR A 46 16.10 -5.70 -0.75
CA TYR A 46 15.16 -6.78 -0.48
C TYR A 46 15.82 -8.02 0.16
N SER A 47 17.05 -8.37 -0.22
CA SER A 47 17.76 -9.51 0.37
C SER A 47 17.99 -9.32 1.87
N LYS A 48 18.45 -8.13 2.29
CA LYS A 48 18.60 -7.82 3.72
C LYS A 48 17.24 -7.71 4.41
N ALA A 49 16.23 -7.13 3.76
CA ALA A 49 14.89 -7.06 4.34
C ALA A 49 14.35 -8.47 4.70
N LEU A 50 14.50 -9.43 3.79
CA LEU A 50 14.11 -10.83 4.01
C LEU A 50 14.88 -11.45 5.17
N GLU A 51 16.21 -11.29 5.24
CA GLU A 51 17.03 -11.82 6.34
C GLU A 51 16.48 -11.36 7.71
N PHE A 52 16.23 -10.05 7.86
CA PHE A 52 15.71 -9.49 9.10
C PHE A 52 14.28 -9.94 9.41
N TYR A 53 13.39 -9.96 8.41
CA TYR A 53 12.01 -10.41 8.62
C TYR A 53 11.90 -11.91 8.93
N GLU A 54 12.72 -12.77 8.30
CA GLU A 54 12.78 -14.20 8.59
C GLU A 54 13.32 -14.46 10.00
N ASN A 55 14.30 -13.68 10.46
CA ASN A 55 14.78 -13.77 11.84
C ASN A 55 13.68 -13.35 12.85
N ALA A 56 12.92 -12.30 12.55
CA ALA A 56 11.77 -11.91 13.37
C ALA A 56 10.70 -13.01 13.42
N LEU A 57 10.36 -13.59 12.26
CA LEU A 57 9.38 -14.67 12.17
C LEU A 57 9.79 -15.88 13.02
N LYS A 58 11.05 -16.34 12.91
CA LYS A 58 11.59 -17.46 13.70
C LYS A 58 11.52 -17.22 15.21
N ILE A 59 11.72 -15.98 15.64
CA ILE A 59 11.59 -15.61 17.07
C ILE A 59 10.12 -15.68 17.47
N PHE A 60 9.21 -15.08 16.70
CA PHE A 60 7.78 -15.11 16.99
C PHE A 60 7.21 -16.52 17.00
N GLU A 61 7.60 -17.40 16.07
CA GLU A 61 7.16 -18.81 16.04
C GLU A 61 7.52 -19.57 17.32
N LYS A 62 8.62 -19.20 17.98
CA LYS A 62 9.04 -19.79 19.26
C LYS A 62 8.40 -19.12 20.46
N ALA A 63 8.07 -17.84 20.35
CA ALA A 63 7.63 -17.01 21.47
C ALA A 63 6.11 -16.95 21.63
N LEU A 64 5.37 -17.13 20.54
CA LEU A 64 3.95 -16.84 20.44
C LEU A 64 3.13 -18.08 20.07
N PRO A 65 1.83 -18.12 20.41
CA PRO A 65 0.95 -19.18 19.95
C PRO A 65 0.77 -19.13 18.41
N PRO A 66 0.48 -20.26 17.73
CA PRO A 66 0.49 -20.36 16.27
C PRO A 66 -0.43 -19.40 15.50
N ASN A 67 -1.48 -18.89 16.14
CA ASN A 67 -2.43 -17.95 15.51
C ASN A 67 -2.26 -16.51 16.06
N HIS A 68 -1.11 -16.15 16.61
CA HIS A 68 -0.92 -14.79 17.11
C HIS A 68 -0.87 -13.77 15.95
N PRO A 69 -1.58 -12.63 16.02
CA PRO A 69 -1.58 -11.59 14.98
C PRO A 69 -0.19 -11.10 14.54
N ASP A 70 0.79 -11.07 15.45
CA ASP A 70 2.18 -10.68 15.11
C ASP A 70 2.84 -11.64 14.12
N LEU A 71 2.49 -12.94 14.12
CA LEU A 71 2.97 -13.89 13.11
C LEU A 71 2.44 -13.49 11.73
N ALA A 72 1.15 -13.18 11.62
CA ALA A 72 0.54 -12.73 10.37
C ALA A 72 1.18 -11.43 9.86
N THR A 73 1.52 -10.50 10.76
CA THR A 73 2.27 -9.28 10.39
C THR A 73 3.64 -9.61 9.79
N SER A 74 4.38 -10.55 10.38
CA SER A 74 5.66 -11.00 9.81
C SER A 74 5.49 -11.69 8.45
N TYR A 75 4.48 -12.55 8.29
CA TYR A 75 4.17 -13.14 6.98
C TYR A 75 3.83 -12.07 5.94
N ASN A 76 3.01 -11.07 6.28
CA ASN A 76 2.69 -9.95 5.39
C ASN A 76 3.94 -9.16 4.96
N ASN A 77 4.86 -8.89 5.89
CA ASN A 77 6.09 -8.16 5.56
C ASN A 77 6.95 -8.93 4.56
N ILE A 78 7.13 -10.24 4.75
CA ILE A 78 7.88 -11.10 3.84
C ILE A 78 7.18 -11.20 2.48
N GLY A 79 5.86 -11.37 2.47
CA GLY A 79 5.05 -11.39 1.24
C GLY A 79 5.20 -10.09 0.44
N GLY A 80 5.21 -8.94 1.11
CA GLY A 80 5.43 -7.63 0.47
C GLY A 80 6.81 -7.48 -0.17
N VAL A 81 7.85 -8.05 0.44
CA VAL A 81 9.19 -8.06 -0.17
C VAL A 81 9.21 -8.94 -1.42
N TYR A 82 8.62 -10.14 -1.37
CA TYR A 82 8.53 -11.02 -2.54
C TYR A 82 7.70 -10.39 -3.67
N ASN A 83 6.63 -9.67 -3.35
CA ASN A 83 5.84 -8.96 -4.37
C ASN A 83 6.69 -7.91 -5.10
N ASN A 84 7.43 -7.09 -4.34
CA ASN A 84 8.32 -6.08 -4.92
C ASN A 84 9.48 -6.66 -5.74
N MET A 85 9.85 -7.91 -5.49
CA MET A 85 10.82 -8.66 -6.30
C MET A 85 10.20 -9.31 -7.55
N GLY A 86 8.88 -9.21 -7.74
CA GLY A 86 8.15 -9.89 -8.81
C GLY A 86 7.99 -11.40 -8.58
N ASN A 87 8.29 -11.90 -7.38
CA ASN A 87 8.06 -13.31 -7.03
C ASN A 87 6.65 -13.50 -6.49
N TYR A 88 5.67 -13.37 -7.39
CA TYR A 88 4.25 -13.37 -7.05
C TYR A 88 3.78 -14.67 -6.40
N SER A 89 4.33 -15.82 -6.81
CA SER A 89 3.97 -17.12 -6.19
C SER A 89 4.34 -17.18 -4.71
N LYS A 90 5.54 -16.72 -4.33
CA LYS A 90 5.92 -16.64 -2.92
C LYS A 90 5.15 -15.55 -2.19
N ALA A 91 4.91 -14.40 -2.83
CA ALA A 91 4.13 -13.33 -2.23
C ALA A 91 2.74 -13.84 -1.81
N LEU A 92 2.03 -14.54 -2.71
CA LEU A 92 0.72 -15.15 -2.43
C LEU A 92 0.81 -16.17 -1.29
N GLU A 93 1.79 -17.08 -1.30
CA GLU A 93 1.96 -18.07 -0.22
C GLU A 93 2.04 -17.39 1.16
N PHE A 94 2.88 -16.36 1.28
CA PHE A 94 3.06 -15.62 2.53
C PHE A 94 1.81 -14.81 2.91
N PHE A 95 1.17 -14.13 1.97
CA PHE A 95 -0.06 -13.37 2.26
C PHE A 95 -1.24 -14.27 2.62
N GLU A 96 -1.39 -15.43 2.00
CA GLU A 96 -2.42 -16.42 2.34
C GLU A 96 -2.19 -17.02 3.73
N ASN A 97 -0.94 -17.26 4.12
CA ASN A 97 -0.61 -17.71 5.47
C ASN A 97 -0.95 -16.64 6.52
N ALA A 98 -0.66 -15.36 6.24
CA ALA A 98 -1.07 -14.24 7.08
C ALA A 98 -2.60 -14.17 7.22
N LEU A 99 -3.33 -14.28 6.10
CA LEU A 99 -4.79 -14.26 6.08
C LEU A 99 -5.38 -15.40 6.94
N LYS A 100 -4.89 -16.64 6.78
CA LYS A 100 -5.35 -17.81 7.56
C LYS A 100 -5.15 -17.62 9.07
N ILE A 101 -4.07 -16.96 9.49
CA ILE A 101 -3.83 -16.65 10.89
C ILE A 101 -4.84 -15.60 11.38
N PHE A 102 -5.01 -14.51 10.64
CA PHE A 102 -5.96 -13.46 11.00
C PHE A 102 -7.41 -13.96 11.04
N GLU A 103 -7.83 -14.82 10.11
CA GLU A 103 -9.18 -15.42 10.09
C GLU A 103 -9.47 -16.23 11.35
N LYS A 104 -8.45 -16.84 11.96
CA LYS A 104 -8.58 -17.59 13.23
C LYS A 104 -8.48 -16.70 14.45
N ALA A 105 -7.73 -15.60 14.37
CA ALA A 105 -7.37 -14.77 15.52
C ALA A 105 -8.32 -13.58 15.74
N LEU A 106 -8.97 -13.10 14.67
CA LEU A 106 -9.67 -11.82 14.65
C LEU A 106 -11.15 -12.00 14.29
N PRO A 107 -12.02 -11.05 14.70
CA PRO A 107 -13.41 -11.06 14.28
C PRO A 107 -13.55 -10.86 12.77
N PRO A 108 -14.63 -11.37 12.11
CA PRO A 108 -14.75 -11.41 10.65
C PRO A 108 -14.66 -10.07 9.91
N ASN A 109 -14.91 -8.95 10.59
CA ASN A 109 -14.82 -7.60 9.99
C ASN A 109 -13.61 -6.82 10.53
N HIS A 110 -12.57 -7.47 11.06
CA HIS A 110 -11.39 -6.75 11.53
C HIS A 110 -10.64 -6.08 10.34
N PRO A 111 -10.22 -4.82 10.44
CA PRO A 111 -9.51 -4.11 9.37
C PRO A 111 -8.25 -4.83 8.85
N ASP A 112 -7.58 -5.64 9.67
CA ASP A 112 -6.40 -6.41 9.25
C ASP A 112 -6.73 -7.51 8.23
N LEU A 113 -7.93 -8.09 8.27
CA LEU A 113 -8.40 -9.02 7.24
C LEU A 113 -8.53 -8.30 5.89
N ALA A 114 -9.05 -7.08 5.88
CA ALA A 114 -9.11 -6.26 4.68
C ALA A 114 -7.72 -5.90 4.15
N THR A 115 -6.75 -5.63 5.03
CA THR A 115 -5.35 -5.40 4.64
C THR A 115 -4.77 -6.64 3.95
N SER A 116 -5.01 -7.84 4.48
CA SER A 116 -4.56 -9.08 3.84
C SER A 116 -5.20 -9.29 2.46
N TYR A 117 -6.52 -9.11 2.32
CA TYR A 117 -7.16 -9.19 1.00
C TYR A 117 -6.64 -8.12 0.03
N ASN A 118 -6.37 -6.89 0.49
CA ASN A 118 -5.76 -5.86 -0.36
C ASN A 118 -4.36 -6.27 -0.85
N ASN A 119 -3.53 -6.87 0.01
CA ASN A 119 -2.21 -7.33 -0.39
C ASN A 119 -2.29 -8.44 -1.44
N ILE A 120 -3.16 -9.42 -1.24
CA ILE A 120 -3.42 -10.50 -2.23
C ILE A 120 -3.95 -9.91 -3.55
N GLY A 121 -4.88 -8.97 -3.46
CA GLY A 121 -5.44 -8.27 -4.63
C GLY A 121 -4.38 -7.52 -5.43
N ALA A 122 -3.43 -6.87 -4.76
CA ALA A 122 -2.31 -6.20 -5.41
C ALA A 122 -1.40 -7.18 -6.15
N VAL A 123 -1.13 -8.37 -5.60
CA VAL A 123 -0.36 -9.39 -6.33
C VAL A 123 -1.09 -9.82 -7.60
N TYR A 124 -2.39 -10.05 -7.55
CA TYR A 124 -3.16 -10.43 -8.74
C TYR A 124 -3.25 -9.31 -9.78
N ASP A 125 -3.35 -8.05 -9.34
CA ASP A 125 -3.33 -6.88 -10.23
C ASP A 125 -1.98 -6.75 -10.94
N ASP A 126 -0.86 -6.89 -10.20
CA ASP A 126 0.50 -6.90 -10.75
C ASP A 126 0.71 -8.06 -11.75
N MET A 127 0.02 -9.18 -11.57
CA MET A 127 0.01 -10.32 -12.51
C MET A 127 -0.91 -10.13 -13.73
N GLY A 128 -1.75 -9.09 -13.74
CA GLY A 128 -2.80 -8.87 -14.74
C GLY A 128 -4.03 -9.80 -14.58
N ASP A 129 -4.16 -10.54 -13.48
CA ASP A 129 -5.36 -11.31 -13.14
C ASP A 129 -6.40 -10.40 -12.48
N TYR A 130 -6.93 -9.47 -13.28
CA TYR A 130 -7.84 -8.42 -12.82
C TYR A 130 -9.12 -8.96 -12.20
N SER A 131 -9.58 -10.15 -12.61
CA SER A 131 -10.78 -10.78 -12.03
C SER A 131 -10.56 -11.14 -10.56
N LYS A 132 -9.42 -11.77 -10.23
CA LYS A 132 -9.10 -12.11 -8.83
C LYS A 132 -8.71 -10.88 -8.02
N ALA A 133 -8.06 -9.90 -8.65
CA ALA A 133 -7.75 -8.62 -8.03
C ALA A 133 -9.04 -7.92 -7.55
N LEU A 134 -10.04 -7.81 -8.42
CA LEU A 134 -11.35 -7.24 -8.07
C LEU A 134 -12.04 -8.04 -6.95
N GLU A 135 -12.06 -9.37 -7.02
CA GLU A 135 -12.65 -10.18 -5.95
C GLU A 135 -12.02 -9.88 -4.59
N CYS A 136 -10.69 -9.79 -4.52
CA CYS A 136 -9.96 -9.49 -3.30
C CYS A 136 -10.22 -8.05 -2.82
N TYR A 137 -10.11 -7.06 -3.71
CA TYR A 137 -10.35 -5.66 -3.35
C TYR A 137 -11.79 -5.38 -2.92
N GLU A 138 -12.78 -6.03 -3.53
CA GLU A 138 -14.18 -5.92 -3.12
C GLU A 138 -14.43 -6.55 -1.75
N LYS A 139 -13.81 -7.70 -1.44
CA LYS A 139 -13.86 -8.30 -0.10
C LYS A 139 -13.24 -7.37 0.93
N ALA A 140 -12.06 -6.80 0.64
CA ALA A 140 -11.40 -5.82 1.51
C ALA A 140 -12.29 -4.58 1.74
N HIS A 141 -12.89 -4.05 0.67
CA HIS A 141 -13.79 -2.90 0.73
C HIS A 141 -15.00 -3.18 1.65
N LYS A 142 -15.67 -4.31 1.47
CA LYS A 142 -16.83 -4.72 2.30
C LYS A 142 -16.48 -4.83 3.79
N ILE A 143 -15.27 -5.29 4.12
CA ILE A 143 -14.80 -5.34 5.51
C ILE A 143 -14.57 -3.92 6.05
N TYR A 144 -13.85 -3.07 5.31
CA TYR A 144 -13.62 -1.69 5.71
C TYR A 144 -14.94 -0.91 5.87
N GLU A 145 -15.91 -1.10 4.99
CA GLU A 145 -17.22 -0.44 5.06
C GLU A 145 -17.97 -0.77 6.36
N LYS A 146 -17.86 -2.01 6.83
CA LYS A 146 -18.48 -2.44 8.10
C LYS A 146 -17.69 -2.00 9.32
N ALA A 147 -16.37 -1.89 9.20
CA ALA A 147 -15.46 -1.70 10.33
C ALA A 147 -15.12 -0.24 10.63
N LEU A 148 -15.23 0.64 9.63
CA LEU A 148 -14.68 2.00 9.67
C LEU A 148 -15.76 3.06 9.44
N PRO A 149 -15.57 4.30 9.94
CA PRO A 149 -16.50 5.38 9.68
C PRO A 149 -16.51 5.79 8.19
N PRO A 150 -17.63 6.34 7.66
CA PRO A 150 -17.82 6.59 6.21
C PRO A 150 -16.79 7.47 5.47
N ASN A 151 -15.95 8.23 6.18
CA ASN A 151 -14.88 9.06 5.59
C ASN A 151 -13.46 8.57 5.97
N HIS A 152 -13.31 7.33 6.41
CA HIS A 152 -11.99 6.79 6.74
C HIS A 152 -11.13 6.63 5.46
N LEU A 153 -9.87 7.04 5.51
CA LEU A 153 -8.97 7.02 4.35
C LEU A 153 -8.75 5.63 3.75
N SER A 154 -8.87 4.56 4.55
CA SER A 154 -8.83 3.18 4.03
C SER A 154 -9.97 2.87 3.04
N LEU A 155 -11.15 3.48 3.21
CA LEU A 155 -12.24 3.36 2.25
C LEU A 155 -11.86 4.04 0.93
N ALA A 156 -11.29 5.25 0.98
CA ALA A 156 -10.77 5.93 -0.21
C ALA A 156 -9.72 5.08 -0.94
N ARG A 157 -8.78 4.48 -0.20
CA ARG A 157 -7.76 3.59 -0.77
C ARG A 157 -8.39 2.37 -1.44
N SER A 158 -9.36 1.72 -0.81
CA SER A 158 -10.03 0.56 -1.40
C SER A 158 -10.79 0.90 -2.68
N TYR A 159 -11.50 2.03 -2.72
CA TYR A 159 -12.12 2.52 -3.96
C TYR A 159 -11.09 2.85 -5.03
N ASN A 160 -9.97 3.47 -4.66
CA ASN A 160 -8.89 3.75 -5.60
C ASN A 160 -8.32 2.47 -6.22
N ASN A 161 -8.09 1.42 -5.42
CA ASN A 161 -7.58 0.15 -5.93
C ASN A 161 -8.56 -0.50 -6.92
N ILE A 162 -9.86 -0.52 -6.61
CA ILE A 162 -10.88 -1.03 -7.52
C ILE A 162 -10.92 -0.21 -8.82
N GLY A 163 -10.87 1.13 -8.69
CA GLY A 163 -10.81 2.03 -9.84
C GLY A 163 -9.59 1.79 -10.72
N ALA A 164 -8.42 1.55 -10.12
CA ALA A 164 -7.19 1.24 -10.84
C ALA A 164 -7.27 -0.06 -11.64
N VAL A 165 -7.91 -1.10 -11.10
CA VAL A 165 -8.11 -2.35 -11.85
C VAL A 165 -9.00 -2.11 -13.08
N TYR A 166 -10.10 -1.36 -12.94
CA TYR A 166 -10.94 -1.00 -14.09
C TYR A 166 -10.20 -0.11 -15.11
N ASP A 167 -9.35 0.80 -14.66
CA ASP A 167 -8.49 1.65 -15.50
C ASP A 167 -7.50 0.81 -16.31
N ASN A 168 -6.85 -0.16 -15.65
CA ASN A 168 -5.94 -1.14 -16.28
C ASN A 168 -6.66 -2.04 -17.30
N MET A 169 -7.94 -2.31 -17.09
CA MET A 169 -8.80 -3.03 -18.05
C MET A 169 -9.31 -2.15 -19.20
N GLY A 170 -9.10 -0.84 -19.15
CA GLY A 170 -9.63 0.13 -20.12
C GLY A 170 -11.10 0.50 -19.92
N ASP A 171 -11.75 0.04 -18.84
CA ASP A 171 -13.10 0.49 -18.47
C ASP A 171 -13.02 1.82 -17.69
N TYR A 172 -12.65 2.87 -18.42
CA TYR A 172 -12.46 4.21 -17.87
C TYR A 172 -13.74 4.78 -17.22
N SER A 173 -14.92 4.33 -17.66
CA SER A 173 -16.17 4.80 -17.07
C SER A 173 -16.40 4.25 -15.67
N LYS A 174 -16.14 2.94 -15.45
CA LYS A 174 -16.16 2.38 -14.09
C LYS A 174 -15.00 2.89 -13.25
N ALA A 175 -13.80 3.03 -13.83
CA ALA A 175 -12.66 3.60 -13.12
C ALA A 175 -12.99 4.98 -12.53
N LEU A 176 -13.59 5.86 -13.34
CA LEU A 176 -14.05 7.18 -12.90
C LEU A 176 -15.07 7.11 -11.76
N GLU A 177 -16.06 6.21 -11.82
CA GLU A 177 -17.04 6.04 -10.72
C GLU A 177 -16.35 5.78 -9.37
N PHE A 178 -15.36 4.87 -9.37
CA PHE A 178 -14.63 4.51 -8.15
C PHE A 178 -13.61 5.58 -7.73
N TYR A 179 -12.90 6.19 -8.68
CA TYR A 179 -11.99 7.29 -8.39
C TYR A 179 -12.72 8.51 -7.82
N GLU A 180 -13.92 8.85 -8.30
CA GLU A 180 -14.73 9.94 -7.76
C GLU A 180 -15.20 9.64 -6.32
N LYS A 181 -15.60 8.40 -6.01
CA LYS A 181 -15.92 7.98 -4.63
C LYS A 181 -14.70 8.11 -3.70
N SER A 182 -13.53 7.67 -4.17
CA SER A 182 -12.27 7.84 -3.43
C SER A 182 -11.93 9.32 -3.21
N HIS A 183 -12.04 10.14 -4.26
CA HIS A 183 -11.78 11.57 -4.21
C HIS A 183 -12.67 12.28 -3.19
N LYS A 184 -13.97 11.98 -3.18
CA LYS A 184 -14.92 12.58 -2.23
C LYS A 184 -14.55 12.30 -0.77
N ILE A 185 -14.11 11.08 -0.46
CA ILE A 185 -13.65 10.75 0.91
C ILE A 185 -12.38 11.54 1.24
N ASN A 186 -11.40 11.56 0.32
CA ASN A 186 -10.18 12.32 0.51
C ASN A 186 -10.45 13.82 0.71
N GLU A 187 -11.40 14.39 -0.04
CA GLU A 187 -11.79 15.81 0.05
C GLU A 187 -12.40 16.14 1.42
N ASN A 188 -13.22 15.24 1.96
CA ASN A 188 -13.81 15.42 3.28
C ASN A 188 -12.81 15.23 4.43
N ALA A 189 -11.83 14.34 4.26
CA ALA A 189 -10.95 13.89 5.33
C ALA A 189 -9.60 14.62 5.39
N LEU A 190 -9.17 15.27 4.30
CA LEU A 190 -7.81 15.82 4.17
C LEU A 190 -7.81 17.34 3.98
N PRO A 191 -6.74 18.04 4.42
CA PRO A 191 -6.53 19.44 4.08
C PRO A 191 -6.44 19.65 2.56
N ALA A 192 -6.91 20.79 2.06
CA ALA A 192 -7.02 21.09 0.62
C ALA A 192 -5.71 20.94 -0.18
N ASN A 193 -4.54 21.10 0.44
CA ASN A 193 -3.23 20.96 -0.21
C ASN A 193 -2.56 19.59 0.05
N HIS A 194 -3.31 18.59 0.53
CA HIS A 194 -2.74 17.29 0.85
C HIS A 194 -2.32 16.51 -0.42
N PRO A 195 -1.13 15.89 -0.48
CA PRO A 195 -0.67 15.16 -1.66
C PRO A 195 -1.62 14.05 -2.16
N ASN A 196 -2.34 13.36 -1.27
CA ASN A 196 -3.34 12.36 -1.67
C ASN A 196 -4.52 12.96 -2.46
N LEU A 197 -4.89 14.24 -2.22
CA LEU A 197 -5.88 14.90 -3.06
C LEU A 197 -5.35 15.08 -4.48
N ALA A 198 -4.10 15.52 -4.63
CA ALA A 198 -3.47 15.59 -5.94
C ALA A 198 -3.41 14.23 -6.65
N ALA A 199 -3.11 13.15 -5.92
CA ALA A 199 -3.11 11.80 -6.49
C ALA A 199 -4.51 11.41 -7.01
N SER A 200 -5.58 11.70 -6.25
CA SER A 200 -6.95 11.43 -6.71
C SER A 200 -7.35 12.28 -7.94
N TYR A 201 -6.97 13.56 -7.97
CA TYR A 201 -7.14 14.42 -9.16
C TYR A 201 -6.38 13.86 -10.37
N ASN A 202 -5.15 13.38 -10.16
CA ASN A 202 -4.35 12.77 -11.22
C ASN A 202 -5.05 11.52 -11.79
N ASN A 203 -5.51 10.61 -10.95
CA ASN A 203 -6.15 9.35 -11.39
C ASN A 203 -7.46 9.62 -12.17
N ILE A 204 -8.25 10.60 -11.73
CA ILE A 204 -9.44 11.04 -12.48
C ILE A 204 -9.03 11.65 -13.82
N GLY A 205 -8.00 12.49 -13.84
CA GLY A 205 -7.50 13.12 -15.06
C GLY A 205 -6.96 12.10 -16.08
N THR A 206 -6.21 11.10 -15.63
CA THR A 206 -5.70 10.03 -16.51
C THR A 206 -6.82 9.14 -17.04
N ALA A 207 -7.84 8.85 -16.22
CA ALA A 207 -9.01 8.10 -16.69
C ALA A 207 -9.83 8.88 -17.74
N TYR A 208 -10.00 10.20 -17.56
CA TYR A 208 -10.61 11.05 -18.59
C TYR A 208 -9.78 11.10 -19.89
N PHE A 209 -8.45 11.10 -19.78
CA PHE A 209 -7.56 11.01 -20.94
C PHE A 209 -7.77 9.69 -21.69
N GLY A 210 -7.79 8.56 -20.97
CA GLY A 210 -8.08 7.24 -21.57
C GLY A 210 -9.47 7.17 -22.24
N LYS A 211 -10.46 7.89 -21.68
CA LYS A 211 -11.80 8.03 -22.25
C LYS A 211 -11.86 8.97 -23.48
N GLY A 212 -10.80 9.71 -23.77
CA GLY A 212 -10.73 10.70 -24.86
C GLY A 212 -11.35 12.07 -24.51
N ASP A 213 -11.72 12.32 -23.25
CA ASP A 213 -12.20 13.64 -22.81
C ASP A 213 -11.00 14.50 -22.36
N TYR A 214 -10.23 14.97 -23.34
CA TYR A 214 -8.98 15.69 -23.10
C TYR A 214 -9.17 17.01 -22.35
N SER A 215 -10.32 17.67 -22.53
CA SER A 215 -10.64 18.92 -21.83
C SER A 215 -10.80 18.68 -20.32
N LYS A 216 -11.56 17.66 -19.91
CA LYS A 216 -11.65 17.29 -18.50
C LYS A 216 -10.34 16.75 -17.97
N ALA A 217 -9.66 15.90 -18.73
CA ALA A 217 -8.36 15.36 -18.34
C ALA A 217 -7.39 16.49 -17.95
N LEU A 218 -7.26 17.50 -18.82
CA LEU A 218 -6.40 18.67 -18.57
C LEU A 218 -6.83 19.42 -17.30
N SER A 219 -8.13 19.68 -17.13
CA SER A 219 -8.65 20.40 -15.96
C SER A 219 -8.33 19.69 -14.64
N PHE A 220 -8.51 18.36 -14.57
CA PHE A 220 -8.20 17.58 -13.36
C PHE A 220 -6.69 17.51 -13.11
N LEU A 221 -5.87 17.32 -14.14
CA LEU A 221 -4.41 17.27 -14.00
C LEU A 221 -3.80 18.62 -13.58
N GLU A 222 -4.34 19.75 -14.06
CA GLU A 222 -3.91 21.08 -13.63
C GLU A 222 -4.20 21.33 -12.14
N LYS A 223 -5.35 20.85 -11.63
CA LYS A 223 -5.65 20.88 -10.19
C LYS A 223 -4.67 20.03 -9.39
N ALA A 224 -4.36 18.81 -9.86
CA ALA A 224 -3.34 17.96 -9.23
C ALA A 224 -1.98 18.66 -9.15
N LEU A 225 -1.54 19.27 -10.26
CA LEU A 225 -0.26 19.98 -10.34
C LEU A 225 -0.23 21.17 -9.37
N SER A 226 -1.31 21.95 -9.29
CA SER A 226 -1.41 23.10 -8.39
C SER A 226 -1.22 22.70 -6.92
N ILE A 227 -1.86 21.60 -6.49
CA ILE A 227 -1.72 21.07 -5.13
C ILE A 227 -0.29 20.60 -4.86
N LEU A 228 0.32 19.85 -5.78
CA LEU A 228 1.68 19.34 -5.60
C LEU A 228 2.71 20.47 -5.53
N GLN A 229 2.57 21.52 -6.34
CA GLN A 229 3.46 22.68 -6.32
C GLN A 229 3.41 23.45 -5.00
N LYS A 230 2.26 23.45 -4.31
CA LYS A 230 2.11 24.09 -2.99
C LYS A 230 2.61 23.23 -1.84
N SER A 231 2.62 21.90 -2.01
CA SER A 231 2.85 20.94 -0.92
C SER A 231 4.22 20.26 -0.96
N LEU A 232 4.89 20.25 -2.12
CA LEU A 232 6.13 19.51 -2.34
C LEU A 232 7.24 20.38 -2.93
N PRO A 233 8.51 20.01 -2.73
CA PRO A 233 9.63 20.69 -3.38
C PRO A 233 9.51 20.66 -4.91
N PRO A 234 9.97 21.71 -5.64
CA PRO A 234 9.79 21.81 -7.09
C PRO A 234 10.29 20.62 -7.92
N ASN A 235 11.31 19.91 -7.44
CA ASN A 235 11.92 18.76 -8.11
C ASN A 235 11.32 17.40 -7.68
N HIS A 236 10.17 17.40 -6.99
CA HIS A 236 9.55 16.17 -6.54
C HIS A 236 9.07 15.31 -7.73
N PRO A 237 9.32 13.97 -7.75
CA PRO A 237 8.94 13.08 -8.85
C PRO A 237 7.47 13.20 -9.26
N ASN A 238 6.55 13.26 -8.29
CA ASN A 238 5.11 13.41 -8.59
C ASN A 238 4.78 14.66 -9.41
N ILE A 239 5.47 15.79 -9.20
CA ILE A 239 5.27 17.01 -10.01
C ILE A 239 5.67 16.73 -11.47
N LYS A 240 6.79 16.02 -11.67
CA LYS A 240 7.26 15.63 -13.01
C LYS A 240 6.25 14.69 -13.68
N THR A 241 5.74 13.69 -12.95
CA THR A 241 4.74 12.75 -13.48
C THR A 241 3.49 13.48 -13.97
N VAL A 242 2.91 14.36 -13.16
CA VAL A 242 1.68 15.10 -13.55
C VAL A 242 1.96 16.03 -14.74
N LYS A 243 3.11 16.71 -14.78
CA LYS A 243 3.49 17.54 -15.94
C LYS A 243 3.56 16.72 -17.24
N ASN A 244 4.18 15.54 -17.19
CA ASN A 244 4.23 14.67 -18.35
C ASN A 244 2.82 14.25 -18.81
N SER A 245 1.91 13.94 -17.87
CA SER A 245 0.52 13.63 -18.20
C SER A 245 -0.19 14.82 -18.88
N ILE A 246 0.03 16.05 -18.38
CA ILE A 246 -0.50 17.27 -18.99
C ILE A 246 0.03 17.47 -20.42
N ASP A 247 1.33 17.27 -20.62
CA ASP A 247 1.96 17.43 -21.93
C ASP A 247 1.44 16.38 -22.92
N ASN A 248 1.16 15.16 -22.46
CA ASN A 248 0.53 14.13 -23.29
C ASN A 248 -0.90 14.51 -23.68
N VAL A 249 -1.72 15.00 -22.74
CA VAL A 249 -3.07 15.47 -23.04
C VAL A 249 -3.06 16.58 -24.08
N LYS A 250 -2.14 17.55 -23.94
CA LYS A 250 -2.01 18.67 -24.88
C LYS A 250 -1.58 18.28 -26.29
N LYS A 251 -0.94 17.12 -26.48
CA LYS A 251 -0.55 16.62 -27.81
C LYS A 251 -1.73 15.99 -28.55
N GLU A 252 -2.72 15.48 -27.82
CA GLU A 252 -3.90 14.80 -28.38
C GLU A 252 -5.09 15.76 -28.59
N MET A 253 -4.99 17.00 -28.09
CA MET A 253 -5.98 18.09 -28.30
C MET A 253 -5.77 18.80 -29.64
#